data_AF-A0A5E6N5L7-F1
#
_entry.id   AF-A0A5E6N5L7-F1
#
_cell.length_a   1.000
_cell.length_b   1.000
_cell.length_c   1.000
_cell.angle_alpha   90.00
_cell.angle_beta   90.00
_cell.angle_gamma   90.00
#
_symmetry.space_group_name_H-M   'P 1'
#
loop_
_entity.id
_entity.type
_entity.pdbx_description
1 polymer ?
#
loop_
_entity_poly.entity_id
_entity_poly.type
_entity_poly.pdbx_seq_one_letter_code
_entity_poly.pdbx_strand_id
1 'polypeptide(L)'
;MEIYRADRNCPKFYRNFLIKSDNGRSSLRITNTFSLKVDSVELEATGSNVRLYLEPKMPLISAEEPLPPRGDMHEYFAPTSRLSRIIQ
;
A
#
# COMPACT_ATOMS: atom_id res chain seq x y z
N MET A 1 -4.63 13.87 3.74
CA MET A 1 -4.77 14.97 2.76
C MET A 1 -4.63 16.34 3.39
N GLU A 2 -5.32 16.61 4.51
CA GLU A 2 -5.23 17.89 5.21
C GLU A 2 -3.79 18.30 5.55
N ILE A 3 -2.97 17.36 6.04
CA ILE A 3 -1.58 17.64 6.42
C ILE A 3 -0.75 18.17 5.24
N TYR A 4 -0.87 17.58 4.04
CA TYR A 4 -0.14 18.05 2.86
C TYR A 4 -0.68 19.36 2.30
N ARG A 5 -2.00 19.54 2.27
CA ARG A 5 -2.58 20.81 1.81
C ARG A 5 -2.17 21.98 2.71
N ALA A 6 -1.96 21.71 4.00
CA ALA A 6 -1.51 22.69 4.98
C ALA A 6 -0.02 23.03 4.87
N ASP A 7 0.86 22.03 4.69
CA ASP A 7 2.32 22.26 4.72
C ASP A 7 3.03 22.26 3.36
N ARG A 8 2.34 21.83 2.29
CA ARG A 8 2.87 21.61 0.92
C ARG A 8 4.20 20.85 0.89
N ASN A 9 4.48 20.04 1.91
CA ASN A 9 5.75 19.36 2.07
C ASN A 9 5.69 17.99 1.36
N CYS A 10 6.09 17.98 0.08
CA CYS A 10 6.08 16.76 -0.75
C CYS A 10 6.83 15.58 -0.11
N PRO A 11 8.07 15.71 0.41
CA PRO A 11 8.76 14.61 1.08
C PRO A 11 8.01 14.02 2.28
N LYS A 12 7.39 14.87 3.09
CA LYS A 12 6.61 14.44 4.26
C LYS A 12 5.31 13.77 3.84
N PHE A 13 4.65 14.27 2.80
CA PHE A 13 3.48 13.62 2.21
C PHE A 13 3.82 12.23 1.66
N TYR A 14 4.88 12.11 0.89
CA TYR A 14 5.36 10.83 0.34
C TYR A 14 5.54 9.78 1.45
N ARG A 15 6.28 10.14 2.53
CA ARG A 15 6.49 9.26 3.68
C ARG A 15 5.19 8.89 4.39
N ASN A 16 4.32 9.87 4.64
CA ASN A 16 3.06 9.62 5.33
C ASN A 16 2.10 8.76 4.50
N PHE A 17 2.01 9.00 3.18
CA PHE A 17 1.18 8.21 2.30
C PHE A 17 1.64 6.74 2.30
N LEU A 18 2.89 6.47 1.90
CA LEU A 18 3.37 5.10 1.73
C LEU A 18 3.47 4.31 3.04
N ILE A 19 3.87 4.94 4.14
CA ILE A 19 4.18 4.24 5.40
C ILE A 19 2.97 4.18 6.34
N LYS A 20 2.19 5.26 6.41
CA LYS A 20 1.17 5.44 7.46
C LYS A 20 -0.25 5.20 6.97
N SER A 21 -0.54 5.34 5.68
CA SER A 21 -1.88 5.13 5.15
C SER A 21 -2.08 3.68 4.66
N ASP A 22 -3.30 3.16 4.84
CA ASP A 22 -3.63 1.81 4.38
C ASP A 22 -3.59 1.71 2.85
N ASN A 23 -4.00 2.78 2.16
CA ASN A 23 -3.85 2.88 0.71
C ASN A 23 -2.39 2.77 0.27
N GLY A 24 -1.48 3.50 0.92
CA GLY A 24 -0.05 3.42 0.62
C GLY A 24 0.55 2.05 0.92
N ARG A 25 0.18 1.41 2.04
CA ARG A 25 0.60 0.04 2.35
C ARG A 25 0.10 -0.96 1.32
N SER A 26 -1.17 -0.84 0.91
CA SER A 26 -1.77 -1.67 -0.15
C SER A 26 -1.05 -1.47 -1.48
N SER A 27 -0.78 -0.22 -1.87
CA SER A 27 0.00 0.11 -3.07
C SER A 27 1.40 -0.52 -3.04
N LEU A 28 2.11 -0.48 -1.90
CA LEU A 28 3.42 -1.14 -1.76
C LEU A 28 3.33 -2.66 -1.93
N ARG A 29 2.28 -3.30 -1.40
CA ARG A 29 2.06 -4.74 -1.57
C ARG A 29 1.82 -5.09 -3.03
N ILE A 30 0.94 -4.36 -3.71
CA ILE A 30 0.62 -4.55 -5.13
C ILE A 30 1.87 -4.36 -6.00
N THR A 31 2.58 -3.26 -5.82
CA THR A 31 3.79 -2.96 -6.61
C THR A 31 4.84 -4.06 -6.45
N ASN A 32 5.08 -4.52 -5.23
CA ASN A 32 6.00 -5.63 -5.00
C ASN A 32 5.57 -6.94 -5.68
N THR A 33 4.28 -7.26 -5.68
CA THR A 33 3.74 -8.45 -6.37
C THR A 33 4.00 -8.41 -7.88
N PHE A 34 3.95 -7.23 -8.50
CA PHE A 34 4.15 -7.07 -9.94
C PHE A 34 5.60 -6.75 -10.34
N SER A 35 6.58 -6.91 -9.44
CA SER A 35 7.97 -6.53 -9.70
C SER A 35 8.12 -5.05 -10.11
N LEU A 36 7.32 -4.19 -9.51
CA LEU A 36 7.36 -2.74 -9.69
C LEU A 36 7.94 -2.07 -8.44
N LYS A 37 8.42 -0.84 -8.60
CA LYS A 37 8.71 0.09 -7.50
C LYS A 37 7.97 1.40 -7.71
N VAL A 38 7.72 2.09 -6.60
CA VAL A 38 7.14 3.44 -6.64
C VAL A 38 8.23 4.42 -7.03
N ASP A 39 8.03 5.09 -8.16
CA ASP A 39 8.90 6.16 -8.65
C ASP A 39 8.52 7.49 -7.99
N SER A 40 7.23 7.85 -8.05
CA SER A 40 6.71 9.06 -7.42
C SER A 40 5.25 8.94 -6.99
N VAL A 41 4.86 9.81 -6.05
CA VAL A 41 3.50 9.94 -5.54
C VAL A 41 3.10 11.40 -5.65
N GLU A 42 2.07 11.69 -6.44
CA GLU A 42 1.59 13.05 -6.66
C GLU A 42 0.18 13.22 -6.14
N LEU A 43 -0.09 14.39 -5.56
CA LEU A 43 -1.46 14.81 -5.27
C LEU A 43 -2.02 15.54 -6.49
N GLU A 44 -3.21 15.13 -6.95
CA GLU A 44 -3.90 15.86 -8.00
C GLU A 44 -4.26 17.27 -7.51
N ALA A 45 -4.00 18.29 -8.33
CA ALA A 45 -4.22 19.70 -7.97
C ALA A 45 -5.69 19.99 -7.64
N THR A 46 -6.61 19.26 -8.26
CA THR A 46 -8.05 19.35 -8.03
C THR A 46 -8.54 18.06 -7.37
N GLY A 47 -9.20 18.18 -6.22
CA GLY A 47 -9.73 17.03 -5.49
C GLY A 47 -8.72 16.34 -4.57
N SER A 48 -9.03 15.10 -4.19
CA SER A 48 -8.27 14.31 -3.22
C SER A 48 -7.71 13.02 -3.82
N ASN A 49 -7.48 13.01 -5.12
CA ASN A 49 -6.92 11.86 -5.82
C ASN A 49 -5.39 11.84 -5.68
N VAL A 50 -4.85 10.64 -5.49
CA VAL A 50 -3.39 10.42 -5.48
C VAL A 50 -3.03 9.68 -6.76
N ARG A 51 -2.02 10.19 -7.47
CA ARG A 51 -1.40 9.50 -8.60
C ARG A 51 -0.15 8.78 -8.11
N LEU A 52 -0.03 7.52 -8.48
CA LEU A 52 1.11 6.68 -8.14
C LEU A 52 1.82 6.31 -9.44
N TYR A 53 3.03 6.81 -9.62
CA TYR A 53 3.86 6.47 -10.78
C TYR A 53 4.77 5.32 -10.41
N LEU A 54 4.79 4.33 -11.29
CA LEU A 54 5.44 3.05 -11.07
C LEU A 54 6.44 2.81 -12.18
N GLU A 55 7.57 2.24 -11.82
CA GLU A 55 8.57 1.78 -12.76
C GLU A 55 8.93 0.30 -12.48
N PRO A 56 9.41 -0.44 -13.49
CA PRO A 56 9.92 -1.79 -13.27
C PRO A 56 11.03 -1.81 -12.22
N LYS A 57 10.96 -2.78 -11.31
CA LYS A 57 12.08 -3.10 -10.42
C LYS A 57 13.11 -3.89 -11.24
N MET A 58 14.37 -3.45 -11.21
CA MET A 58 15.46 -4.12 -11.91
C MET A 58 16.45 -4.73 -10.90
N PRO A 59 16.87 -6.00 -11.08
CA PRO A 59 16.35 -6.94 -12.07
C PRO A 59 14.87 -7.27 -11.79
N LEU A 60 14.12 -7.59 -12.85
CA LEU A 60 12.75 -8.12 -12.70
C LEU A 60 12.82 -9.38 -11.85
N ILE A 61 11.83 -9.60 -10.97
CA ILE A 61 11.72 -10.88 -10.29
C ILE A 61 11.43 -11.92 -11.38
N SER A 62 12.20 -13.02 -11.39
CA SER A 62 12.02 -14.07 -12.39
C SER A 62 10.59 -14.60 -12.33
N ALA A 63 9.91 -14.65 -13.48
CA ALA A 63 8.60 -15.28 -13.60
C ALA A 63 8.66 -16.81 -13.53
N GLU A 64 9.87 -17.38 -13.44
CA GLU A 64 10.14 -18.80 -13.34
C GLU A 64 9.77 -19.36 -11.95
N GLU A 65 9.88 -18.54 -10.91
CA GLU A 65 9.24 -18.85 -9.62
C GLU A 65 7.77 -18.41 -9.68
N PRO A 66 6.82 -19.36 -9.54
CA PRO A 66 5.41 -19.00 -9.47
C PRO A 66 5.21 -18.04 -8.30
N LEU A 67 4.48 -16.95 -8.55
CA LEU A 67 4.07 -16.05 -7.48
C LEU A 67 3.44 -16.89 -6.36
N PRO A 68 3.74 -16.60 -5.08
CA PRO A 68 3.15 -17.35 -3.99
C PRO A 68 1.63 -17.37 -4.20
N PRO A 69 0.98 -18.53 -4.04
CA PRO A 69 -0.45 -18.64 -4.27
C PRO A 69 -1.14 -17.51 -3.52
N ARG A 70 -2.10 -16.86 -4.17
CA ARG A 70 -2.93 -15.85 -3.50
C ARG A 70 -3.53 -16.55 -2.30
N GLY A 71 -2.97 -16.29 -1.11
CA GLY A 71 -3.47 -16.82 0.14
C GLY A 71 -4.96 -16.53 0.18
N ASP A 72 -5.73 -17.53 0.59
CA ASP A 72 -7.17 -17.50 0.58
C ASP A 72 -7.67 -16.16 1.16
N MET A 73 -8.38 -15.37 0.36
CA MET A 73 -8.88 -14.04 0.74
C MET A 73 -9.86 -14.10 1.92
N HIS A 74 -10.20 -15.30 2.39
CA HIS A 74 -11.04 -15.55 3.54
C HIS A 74 -10.39 -15.19 4.89
N GLU A 75 -9.06 -15.08 4.99
CA GLU A 75 -8.42 -14.74 6.29
C GLU A 75 -8.47 -13.25 6.66
N TYR A 76 -8.67 -12.34 5.71
CA TYR A 76 -8.68 -10.88 5.99
C TYR A 76 -10.04 -10.29 6.36
N PHE A 77 -11.15 -11.04 6.16
CA PHE A 77 -12.50 -10.63 6.58
C PHE A 77 -13.03 -11.42 7.77
N ALA A 78 -12.19 -12.20 8.46
CA ALA A 78 -12.57 -12.73 9.76
C ALA A 78 -12.76 -11.54 10.73
N PRO A 79 -13.95 -11.34 11.31
CA PRO A 79 -14.12 -10.31 12.32
C PRO A 79 -13.16 -10.64 13.45
N THR A 80 -12.28 -9.68 13.74
CA THR A 80 -11.32 -9.63 14.83
C THR A 80 -11.53 -10.71 15.91
N SER A 81 -10.54 -11.58 16.05
CA SER A 81 -10.37 -12.38 17.26
C SER A 81 -10.40 -11.47 18.49
N ARG A 82 -11.42 -11.65 19.35
CA ARG A 82 -11.43 -11.45 20.81
C ARG A 82 -12.86 -11.35 21.34
N LEU A 83 -13.42 -12.50 21.73
CA LEU A 83 -14.21 -12.54 22.96
C LEU A 83 -13.64 -13.66 23.84
N SER A 84 -12.98 -13.17 24.88
CA SER A 84 -12.52 -13.83 26.09
C SER A 84 -13.29 -15.09 26.48
N ARG A 85 -12.51 -16.14 26.78
CA ARG A 85 -12.73 -17.15 27.81
C ARG A 85 -13.74 -16.68 28.88
N ILE A 86 -14.93 -17.26 28.89
CA ILE A 86 -15.78 -17.33 30.08
C ILE A 86 -15.82 -18.80 30.48
N ILE A 87 -15.17 -19.09 31.61
CA ILE A 87 -15.36 -20.32 32.37
C ILE A 87 -16.57 -20.06 33.25
N GLN A 88 -17.63 -20.85 33.12
CA GLN A 88 -18.56 -21.21 34.19
C GLN A 88 -19.03 -22.65 33.97
#